data_AF-A0A9D4E8S1-F1
#
_entry.id   AF-A0A9D4E8S1-F1
#
_cell.length_a   1.000
_cell.length_b   1.000
_cell.length_c   1.000
_cell.angle_alpha   90.00
_cell.angle_beta   90.00
_cell.angle_gamma   90.00
#
_symmetry.space_group_name_H-M   'P 1'
#
loop_
_entity.id
_entity.type
_entity.pdbx_description
1 polymer ?
#
loop_
_entity_poly.entity_id
_entity_poly.type
_entity_poly.pdbx_seq_one_letter_code
_entity_poly.pdbx_strand_id
1 'polypeptide(L)'
;CGNRILKAFANSLDPDETPQNVAAHIYCLIFMKLGQKIHPDNILDEFKNDAVVGDILFLPCLLVGLLVGLLGPLIMDLVIYLSQDGIRLIFDPVSQRLKIIEVSNMSKVKLKYCGVHFNTSTIQPTIEQIDQSFGATHPGVYNSEKQLFVLNFRGLSFDFPIESKFEPRYAHGLGSLQFPTGASPIVSRMCIYSGNSLLETRAPPLPITCFHGNCYVDCLEVIRDSKCTKALKFILFTEGTEPGKLLDPRKKTVERLVHFGDSPNDVISALGCPEKVYYKSNDKMKIHTPDPQRRVRTSSDYFYNYFTMGVDVLFDANTHEVKKFLLHTNYPGHFNFNMYCRCEFKIPVIIEREKPQPLAQTGETEEEEVIITAYSKWDSVQKLLVKPDNRPVILNRASTTNTSNPFGLTFCYSVQDMIFEVMQNQHIASVAIYQNRPTVPVAVS
;
A
#
# COMPACT_ATOMS: atom_id res chain seq x y z
N CYS A 1 21.64 -5.94 -25.79
CA CYS A 1 21.17 -5.41 -27.08
C CYS A 1 19.74 -5.84 -27.44
N GLY A 2 18.74 -5.61 -26.56
CA GLY A 2 17.33 -5.96 -26.78
C GLY A 2 16.57 -4.92 -27.63
N ASN A 3 17.25 -4.39 -28.65
CA ASN A 3 16.70 -3.49 -29.65
C ASN A 3 15.61 -4.23 -30.42
N ARG A 4 14.36 -3.71 -30.41
CA ARG A 4 13.58 -3.41 -31.63
C ARG A 4 12.08 -3.13 -31.42
N ILE A 5 11.49 -3.10 -30.21
CA ILE A 5 10.01 -2.87 -30.06
C ILE A 5 9.70 -2.06 -28.78
N LEU A 6 10.03 -0.77 -28.71
CA LEU A 6 9.10 0.37 -28.88
C LEU A 6 8.45 0.55 -30.26
N LYS A 7 8.97 -0.16 -31.27
CA LYS A 7 8.56 -0.16 -32.69
C LYS A 7 7.09 -0.48 -32.94
N ALA A 8 6.35 -0.75 -31.87
CA ALA A 8 4.93 -0.69 -31.82
C ALA A 8 4.57 -0.15 -30.42
N PHE A 9 4.21 1.13 -30.30
CA PHE A 9 3.29 1.63 -29.26
C PHE A 9 1.89 1.00 -29.55
N ALA A 10 1.85 -0.32 -29.74
CA ALA A 10 1.36 -0.95 -30.97
C ALA A 10 -0.11 -0.67 -31.34
N ASN A 11 -0.34 0.37 -32.13
CA ASN A 11 -1.52 0.51 -33.00
C ASN A 11 -2.94 0.68 -32.41
N SER A 12 -3.16 1.11 -31.17
CA SER A 12 -4.46 1.71 -30.79
C SER A 12 -4.40 2.54 -29.52
N LEU A 13 -4.40 3.87 -29.67
CA LEU A 13 -5.21 4.71 -28.77
C LEU A 13 -6.39 5.09 -29.63
N ASP A 14 -7.57 4.62 -29.25
CA ASP A 14 -8.83 4.96 -29.90
C ASP A 14 -8.94 6.51 -29.94
N PRO A 15 -9.34 7.14 -31.07
CA PRO A 15 -9.39 8.59 -31.19
C PRO A 15 -10.36 9.29 -30.21
N ASP A 16 -11.14 8.54 -29.42
CA ASP A 16 -12.12 9.06 -28.45
C ASP A 16 -11.67 8.98 -26.96
N GLU A 17 -10.44 8.57 -26.65
CA GLU A 17 -10.00 8.42 -25.25
C GLU A 17 -9.55 9.72 -24.56
N THR A 18 -10.13 10.01 -23.39
CA THR A 18 -9.76 11.15 -22.53
C THR A 18 -8.35 11.02 -21.93
N PRO A 19 -7.66 12.12 -21.53
CA PRO A 19 -6.31 12.10 -20.94
C PRO A 19 -6.14 11.18 -19.72
N GLN A 20 -7.22 10.86 -19.01
CA GLN A 20 -7.22 9.91 -17.89
C GLN A 20 -6.97 8.45 -18.32
N ASN A 21 -7.30 8.08 -19.56
CA ASN A 21 -7.04 6.75 -20.11
C ASN A 21 -5.60 6.59 -20.63
N VAL A 22 -4.96 7.69 -21.02
CA VAL A 22 -3.54 7.72 -21.44
C VAL A 22 -2.61 7.43 -20.26
N ALA A 23 -2.92 7.97 -19.07
CA ALA A 23 -2.21 7.62 -17.84
C ALA A 23 -2.33 6.12 -17.57
N ALA A 24 -3.54 5.56 -17.63
CA ALA A 24 -3.76 4.14 -17.36
C ALA A 24 -3.01 3.19 -18.33
N HIS A 25 -2.92 3.54 -19.61
CA HIS A 25 -2.15 2.78 -20.61
C HIS A 25 -0.63 2.85 -20.39
N ILE A 26 -0.09 3.99 -19.93
CA ILE A 26 1.34 4.12 -19.58
C ILE A 26 1.67 3.30 -18.33
N TYR A 27 0.76 3.22 -17.35
CA TYR A 27 0.90 2.37 -16.16
C TYR A 27 0.97 0.88 -16.55
N CYS A 28 0.15 0.46 -17.51
CA CYS A 28 0.12 -0.91 -18.04
C CYS A 28 1.44 -1.27 -18.77
N LEU A 29 1.97 -0.36 -19.59
CA LEU A 29 3.23 -0.54 -20.35
C LEU A 29 4.48 -0.65 -19.46
N ILE A 30 4.51 0.04 -18.33
CA ILE A 30 5.61 -0.11 -17.35
C ILE A 30 5.52 -1.50 -16.71
N PHE A 31 4.32 -2.02 -16.42
CA PHE A 31 4.12 -3.30 -15.74
C PHE A 31 4.27 -4.54 -16.66
N MET A 32 3.88 -4.45 -17.95
CA MET A 32 4.07 -5.54 -18.93
C MET A 32 5.55 -5.93 -19.14
N LYS A 33 6.50 -5.06 -18.80
CA LYS A 33 7.94 -5.36 -18.85
C LYS A 33 8.48 -5.99 -17.56
N LEU A 34 7.66 -6.04 -16.52
CA LEU A 34 8.02 -6.40 -15.14
C LEU A 34 7.51 -7.80 -14.73
N GLY A 35 6.74 -8.51 -15.58
CA GLY A 35 6.36 -9.91 -15.40
C GLY A 35 6.48 -10.73 -16.69
N GLN A 36 7.22 -11.84 -16.67
CA GLN A 36 7.67 -12.59 -17.86
C GLN A 36 6.57 -13.35 -18.64
N LYS A 37 6.85 -13.63 -19.94
CA LYS A 37 6.33 -14.73 -20.80
C LYS A 37 4.83 -15.08 -20.65
N ILE A 38 3.92 -14.39 -21.34
CA ILE A 38 2.61 -14.95 -21.75
C ILE A 38 2.23 -14.41 -23.15
N HIS A 39 1.60 -15.28 -23.94
CA HIS A 39 1.26 -15.16 -25.36
C HIS A 39 0.25 -14.02 -25.62
N PRO A 40 0.37 -13.29 -26.74
CA PRO A 40 -0.57 -12.23 -27.09
C PRO A 40 -1.84 -12.87 -27.66
N ASP A 41 -2.99 -12.52 -27.09
CA ASP A 41 -4.24 -12.19 -27.77
C ASP A 41 -5.29 -11.92 -26.68
N ASN A 42 -5.82 -10.69 -26.62
CA ASN A 42 -6.83 -10.14 -25.69
C ASN A 42 -6.36 -9.40 -24.41
N ILE A 43 -5.41 -8.46 -24.50
CA ILE A 43 -4.94 -7.62 -23.37
C ILE A 43 -5.26 -6.13 -23.58
N LEU A 44 -6.47 -5.78 -24.04
CA LEU A 44 -6.85 -4.36 -24.25
C LEU A 44 -8.04 -3.88 -23.40
N ASP A 45 -8.62 -4.74 -22.56
CA ASP A 45 -9.66 -4.36 -21.57
C ASP A 45 -9.20 -4.50 -20.10
N GLU A 46 -8.03 -5.09 -19.85
CA GLU A 46 -7.48 -5.25 -18.51
C GLU A 46 -6.31 -4.28 -18.31
N PHE A 47 -6.08 -3.86 -17.06
CA PHE A 47 -4.92 -3.09 -16.58
C PHE A 47 -5.02 -1.56 -16.70
N LYS A 48 -5.76 -0.98 -15.76
CA LYS A 48 -5.66 0.42 -15.32
C LYS A 48 -5.26 0.44 -13.83
N ASN A 49 -4.29 1.28 -13.43
CA ASN A 49 -4.09 1.86 -12.08
C ASN A 49 -3.58 1.05 -10.85
N ASP A 50 -2.97 -0.14 -10.96
CA ASP A 50 -2.70 -0.99 -9.77
C ASP A 50 -1.23 -1.30 -9.42
N ALA A 51 -0.28 -0.41 -9.70
CA ALA A 51 1.09 -0.65 -9.25
C ALA A 51 1.27 -0.27 -7.77
N VAL A 52 1.68 -1.23 -6.91
CA VAL A 52 2.18 -0.97 -5.55
C VAL A 52 3.70 -1.06 -5.47
N VAL A 53 4.29 -0.44 -4.45
CA VAL A 53 5.75 -0.26 -4.32
C VAL A 53 6.54 -1.57 -4.49
N GLY A 54 6.10 -2.67 -3.88
CA GLY A 54 6.88 -3.91 -3.91
C GLY A 54 6.72 -4.73 -5.18
N ASP A 55 5.72 -4.48 -6.03
CA ASP A 55 5.67 -5.09 -7.38
C ASP A 55 6.90 -4.70 -8.21
N ILE A 56 7.49 -3.54 -7.88
CA ILE A 56 8.67 -3.00 -8.54
C ILE A 56 9.97 -3.40 -7.81
N LEU A 57 9.92 -3.62 -6.50
CA LEU A 57 11.11 -3.97 -5.71
C LEU A 57 11.55 -5.44 -5.90
N PHE A 58 10.65 -6.34 -6.29
CA PHE A 58 11.00 -7.76 -6.53
C PHE A 58 11.58 -8.06 -7.91
N LEU A 59 11.88 -7.01 -8.70
CA LEU A 59 12.44 -7.17 -10.03
C LEU A 59 13.96 -7.44 -9.98
N PRO A 60 14.44 -8.57 -10.50
CA PRO A 60 15.84 -8.96 -10.40
C PRO A 60 16.80 -8.11 -11.26
N CYS A 61 16.34 -7.03 -11.92
CA CYS A 61 17.11 -6.34 -12.96
C CYS A 61 17.19 -4.80 -12.83
N LEU A 62 16.69 -4.19 -11.75
CA LEU A 62 16.86 -2.74 -11.56
C LEU A 62 17.56 -2.41 -10.24
N LEU A 63 18.56 -1.54 -10.34
CA LEU A 63 19.07 -0.80 -9.19
C LEU A 63 18.02 0.23 -8.79
N VAL A 64 16.99 -0.21 -8.06
CA VAL A 64 15.89 0.64 -7.58
C VAL A 64 16.31 1.29 -6.27
N GLY A 65 16.44 2.61 -6.27
CA GLY A 65 16.53 3.38 -5.01
C GLY A 65 15.13 3.67 -4.50
N LEU A 66 14.79 3.16 -3.30
CA LEU A 66 13.57 3.53 -2.58
C LEU A 66 13.92 4.57 -1.51
N LEU A 67 13.29 5.75 -1.58
CA LEU A 67 13.41 6.77 -0.54
C LEU A 67 12.19 6.70 0.39
N VAL A 68 12.43 6.52 1.70
CA VAL A 68 11.41 6.42 2.74
C VAL A 68 11.81 7.27 3.94
N GLY A 69 10.85 7.97 4.56
CA GLY A 69 11.06 8.64 5.84
C GLY A 69 11.16 7.64 7.01
N LEU A 70 12.32 7.53 7.67
CA LEU A 70 12.53 6.51 8.71
C LEU A 70 11.72 6.73 10.00
N LEU A 71 11.49 7.99 10.40
CA LEU A 71 10.74 8.34 11.62
C LEU A 71 9.22 8.43 11.39
N GLY A 72 8.83 8.79 10.17
CA GLY A 72 7.45 8.98 9.73
C GLY A 72 7.27 8.42 8.33
N PRO A 73 7.19 7.08 8.18
CA PRO A 73 7.16 6.40 6.88
C PRO A 73 5.89 6.69 6.07
N LEU A 74 4.86 7.30 6.69
CA LEU A 74 3.64 7.69 6.01
C LEU A 74 3.50 9.21 5.80
N ILE A 75 4.50 10.01 6.20
CA ILE A 75 4.43 11.47 6.10
C ILE A 75 4.85 11.94 4.69
N MET A 76 5.77 11.21 4.07
CA MET A 76 6.33 11.54 2.76
C MET A 76 5.97 10.48 1.73
N ASP A 77 5.70 10.91 0.50
CA ASP A 77 5.49 10.02 -0.63
C ASP A 77 6.68 9.06 -0.80
N LEU A 78 6.38 7.80 -1.15
CA LEU A 78 7.41 6.79 -1.38
C LEU A 78 7.92 6.96 -2.81
N VAL A 79 9.23 7.15 -2.98
CA VAL A 79 9.80 7.45 -4.31
C VAL A 79 10.72 6.33 -4.77
N ILE A 80 10.43 5.80 -5.95
CA ILE A 80 11.25 4.84 -6.68
C ILE A 80 11.95 5.57 -7.82
N TYR A 81 13.29 5.49 -7.85
CA TYR A 81 14.12 6.07 -8.89
C TYR A 81 14.52 5.03 -9.94
N LEU A 82 14.03 5.18 -11.17
CA LEU A 82 14.47 4.42 -12.34
C LEU A 82 15.59 5.22 -13.04
N SER A 83 16.77 5.25 -12.40
CA SER A 83 17.90 6.10 -12.80
C SER A 83 18.37 5.87 -14.24
N GLN A 84 18.27 4.63 -14.73
CA GLN A 84 18.64 4.28 -16.10
C GLN A 84 17.68 4.86 -17.12
N ASP A 85 16.40 4.96 -16.79
CA ASP A 85 15.32 5.44 -17.68
C ASP A 85 15.02 6.93 -17.51
N GLY A 86 15.51 7.57 -16.44
CA GLY A 86 15.24 8.97 -16.16
C GLY A 86 13.83 9.22 -15.60
N ILE A 87 13.20 8.19 -15.06
CA ILE A 87 11.83 8.22 -14.54
C ILE A 87 11.87 8.09 -13.00
N ARG A 88 10.98 8.81 -12.32
CA ARG A 88 10.69 8.63 -10.91
C ARG A 88 9.22 8.26 -10.75
N LEU A 89 8.97 7.25 -9.95
CA LEU A 89 7.63 6.81 -9.60
C LEU A 89 7.37 7.22 -8.16
N ILE A 90 6.32 7.99 -7.94
CA ILE A 90 5.98 8.58 -6.66
C ILE A 90 4.66 7.96 -6.20
N PHE A 91 4.70 7.27 -5.07
CA PHE A 91 3.57 6.55 -4.50
C PHE A 91 3.04 7.29 -3.29
N ASP A 92 1.73 7.26 -3.12
CA ASP A 92 1.08 7.76 -1.92
C ASP A 92 1.54 6.94 -0.69
N PRO A 93 1.90 7.56 0.43
CA PRO A 93 2.51 6.86 1.55
C PRO A 93 1.57 5.86 2.24
N VAL A 94 0.27 6.17 2.27
CA VAL A 94 -0.72 5.43 3.04
C VAL A 94 -1.29 4.29 2.20
N SER A 95 -1.80 4.62 1.02
CA SER A 95 -2.35 3.64 0.08
C SER A 95 -1.27 2.87 -0.66
N GLN A 96 -0.02 3.35 -0.68
CA GLN A 96 1.12 2.74 -1.37
C GLN A 96 0.91 2.53 -2.86
N ARG A 97 -0.03 3.29 -3.44
CA ARG A 97 -0.36 3.26 -4.87
C ARG A 97 0.34 4.39 -5.60
N LEU A 98 0.69 4.11 -6.84
CA LEU A 98 1.34 5.08 -7.72
C LEU A 98 0.45 6.32 -7.90
N LYS A 99 1.00 7.49 -7.57
CA LYS A 99 0.32 8.80 -7.56
C LYS A 99 0.83 9.71 -8.67
N ILE A 100 2.14 9.70 -8.93
CA ILE A 100 2.77 10.53 -9.96
C ILE A 100 3.87 9.74 -10.68
N ILE A 101 3.92 9.87 -12.00
CA ILE A 101 5.07 9.47 -12.82
C ILE A 101 5.79 10.75 -13.24
N GLU A 102 7.00 10.95 -12.75
CA GLU A 102 7.86 12.07 -13.15
C GLU A 102 8.90 11.57 -14.17
N VAL A 103 8.93 12.21 -15.34
CA VAL A 103 10.02 12.08 -16.30
C VAL A 103 10.98 13.24 -16.06
N SER A 104 12.14 12.91 -15.49
CA SER A 104 13.18 13.87 -15.11
C SER A 104 14.27 14.04 -16.16
N ASN A 105 14.37 13.12 -17.13
CA ASN A 105 15.32 13.22 -18.23
C ASN A 105 14.68 12.84 -19.57
N MET A 106 14.25 13.87 -20.31
CA MET A 106 13.58 13.72 -21.60
C MET A 106 14.47 13.03 -22.66
N SER A 107 15.80 13.14 -22.58
CA SER A 107 16.71 12.52 -23.56
C SER A 107 16.71 10.99 -23.54
N LYS A 108 16.26 10.40 -22.44
CA LYS A 108 16.21 8.94 -22.24
C LYS A 108 14.90 8.30 -22.67
N VAL A 109 13.89 9.11 -22.95
CA VAL A 109 12.52 8.65 -23.19
C VAL A 109 12.07 9.07 -24.58
N LYS A 110 11.30 8.21 -25.26
CA LYS A 110 10.62 8.55 -26.52
C LYS A 110 9.13 8.61 -26.26
N LEU A 111 8.51 9.76 -26.53
CA LEU A 111 7.12 10.02 -26.19
C LEU A 111 6.33 10.46 -27.42
N LYS A 112 5.08 9.99 -27.48
CA LYS A 112 4.12 10.37 -28.50
C LYS A 112 2.75 10.59 -27.87
N TYR A 113 1.94 11.42 -28.51
CA TYR A 113 0.55 11.69 -28.13
C TYR A 113 -0.30 11.65 -29.40
N CYS A 114 -1.45 10.96 -29.37
CA CYS A 114 -2.30 10.71 -30.54
C CYS A 114 -1.53 10.23 -31.79
N GLY A 115 -0.51 9.39 -31.58
CA GLY A 115 0.34 8.85 -32.65
C GLY A 115 1.49 9.76 -33.11
N VAL A 116 1.49 11.04 -32.71
CA VAL A 116 2.51 12.04 -33.08
C VAL A 116 3.62 12.10 -32.03
N HIS A 117 4.87 12.01 -32.45
CA HIS A 117 6.01 12.09 -31.55
C HIS A 117 6.28 13.55 -31.16
N PHE A 118 6.38 13.82 -29.85
CA PHE A 118 6.73 15.14 -29.33
C PHE A 118 8.09 15.15 -28.61
N ASN A 119 8.65 13.98 -28.31
CA ASN A 119 9.99 13.85 -27.74
C ASN A 119 10.68 12.59 -28.27
N THR A 120 11.82 12.75 -28.94
CA THR A 120 12.69 11.67 -29.42
C THR A 120 14.15 12.13 -29.46
N SER A 121 15.07 11.28 -29.93
CA SER A 121 16.47 11.68 -30.16
C SER A 121 16.63 12.77 -31.23
N THR A 122 15.62 13.00 -32.07
CA THR A 122 15.65 14.00 -33.15
C THR A 122 14.61 15.12 -32.97
N ILE A 123 13.58 14.90 -32.16
CA ILE A 123 12.49 15.85 -31.90
C ILE A 123 12.60 16.27 -30.44
N GLN A 124 12.84 17.55 -30.19
CA GLN A 124 12.91 18.09 -28.84
C GLN A 124 11.52 18.53 -28.36
N PRO A 125 11.17 18.33 -27.09
CA PRO A 125 9.91 18.78 -26.52
C PRO A 125 10.00 20.28 -26.19
N THR A 126 9.99 21.13 -27.22
CA THR A 126 9.90 22.59 -27.04
C THR A 126 8.47 23.00 -26.68
N ILE A 127 8.30 24.21 -26.16
CA ILE A 127 6.96 24.74 -25.86
C ILE A 127 6.03 24.75 -27.08
N GLU A 128 6.53 25.05 -28.28
CA GLU A 128 5.74 25.00 -29.52
C GLU A 128 5.42 23.57 -29.92
N GLN A 129 6.36 22.63 -29.74
CA GLN A 129 6.09 21.22 -29.99
C GLN A 129 5.00 20.69 -29.06
N ILE A 130 4.99 21.12 -27.79
CA ILE A 130 3.94 20.78 -26.84
C ILE A 130 2.61 21.41 -27.24
N ASP A 131 2.57 22.70 -27.60
CA ASP A 131 1.36 23.37 -28.07
C ASP A 131 0.79 22.71 -29.33
N GLN A 132 1.64 22.37 -30.30
CA GLN A 132 1.24 21.65 -31.52
C GLN A 132 0.69 20.25 -31.23
N SER A 133 1.23 19.57 -30.22
CA SER A 133 0.85 18.18 -29.92
C SER A 133 -0.40 18.10 -29.05
N PHE A 134 -0.53 18.96 -28.03
CA PHE A 134 -1.58 18.88 -27.01
C PHE A 134 -2.67 19.95 -27.16
N GLY A 135 -2.43 20.98 -27.99
CA GLY A 135 -3.35 22.07 -28.23
C GLY A 135 -3.46 23.04 -27.07
N ALA A 136 -4.57 23.80 -27.07
CA ALA A 136 -4.82 24.84 -26.09
C ALA A 136 -4.82 24.31 -24.65
N THR A 137 -4.19 25.07 -23.75
CA THR A 137 -4.02 24.74 -22.34
C THR A 137 -4.50 25.89 -21.45
N HIS A 138 -4.64 25.64 -20.15
CA HIS A 138 -4.81 26.71 -19.18
C HIS A 138 -3.60 27.66 -19.22
N PRO A 139 -3.76 28.95 -18.89
CA PRO A 139 -2.63 29.87 -18.82
C PRO A 139 -1.50 29.28 -17.98
N GLY A 140 -0.30 29.23 -18.55
CA GLY A 140 0.85 28.67 -17.85
C GLY A 140 1.18 29.49 -16.61
N VAL A 141 1.61 28.82 -15.55
CA VAL A 141 1.92 29.44 -14.27
C VAL A 141 3.43 29.57 -14.14
N TYR A 142 3.93 30.78 -13.98
CA TYR A 142 5.34 31.01 -13.68
C TYR A 142 5.58 30.97 -12.17
N ASN A 143 6.53 30.14 -11.75
CA ASN A 143 7.02 30.07 -10.38
C ASN A 143 8.38 30.78 -10.31
N SER A 144 8.38 31.98 -9.76
CA SER A 144 9.58 32.82 -9.61
C SER A 144 10.60 32.23 -8.64
N GLU A 145 10.19 31.50 -7.61
CA GLU A 145 11.12 30.86 -6.67
C GLU A 145 11.92 29.74 -7.34
N LYS A 146 11.25 28.96 -8.20
CA LYS A 146 11.84 27.81 -8.88
C LYS A 146 12.44 28.13 -10.24
N GLN A 147 12.20 29.33 -10.78
CA GLN A 147 12.58 29.69 -12.15
C GLN A 147 11.96 28.71 -13.18
N LEU A 148 10.72 28.29 -12.90
CA LEU A 148 10.00 27.30 -13.69
C LEU A 148 8.70 27.88 -14.20
N PHE A 149 8.47 27.70 -15.49
CA PHE A 149 7.21 27.94 -16.13
C PHE A 149 6.49 26.62 -16.36
N VAL A 150 5.28 26.49 -15.82
CA VAL A 150 4.53 25.23 -15.79
C VAL A 150 3.32 25.34 -16.71
N LEU A 151 3.25 24.44 -17.69
CA LEU A 151 2.02 24.22 -18.48
C LEU A 151 1.24 23.05 -17.89
N ASN A 152 -0.03 23.29 -17.57
CA ASN A 152 -0.89 22.31 -16.91
C ASN A 152 -1.99 21.83 -17.85
N PHE A 153 -2.03 20.52 -18.05
CA PHE A 153 -3.11 19.79 -18.70
C PHE A 153 -3.81 18.92 -17.64
N ARG A 154 -5.00 18.42 -17.96
CA ARG A 154 -5.67 17.45 -17.09
C ARG A 154 -4.85 16.16 -17.04
N GLY A 155 -4.31 15.85 -15.86
CA GLY A 155 -3.48 14.68 -15.59
C GLY A 155 -2.04 14.74 -16.11
N LEU A 156 -1.58 15.90 -16.56
CA LEU A 156 -0.25 16.06 -17.15
C LEU A 156 0.28 17.48 -16.93
N SER A 157 1.56 17.64 -16.64
CA SER A 157 2.21 18.95 -16.64
C SER A 157 3.60 18.90 -17.25
N PHE A 158 4.04 20.06 -17.74
CA PHE A 158 5.37 20.28 -18.31
C PHE A 158 6.05 21.47 -17.66
N ASP A 159 7.26 21.26 -17.15
CA ASP A 159 8.07 22.30 -16.53
C ASP A 159 9.17 22.77 -17.50
N PHE A 160 9.16 24.06 -17.78
CA PHE A 160 10.14 24.76 -18.62
C PHE A 160 11.02 25.64 -17.74
N PRO A 161 12.35 25.48 -17.76
CA PRO A 161 13.24 26.35 -17.01
C PRO A 161 13.30 27.72 -17.69
N ILE A 162 12.95 28.79 -16.96
CA ILE A 162 12.96 30.17 -17.43
C ILE A 162 13.58 31.08 -16.37
N GLU A 163 14.58 31.87 -16.75
CA GLU A 163 15.24 32.83 -15.87
C GLU A 163 14.34 34.05 -15.57
N SER A 164 14.37 34.55 -14.34
CA SER A 164 13.45 35.56 -13.74
C SER A 164 13.46 36.92 -14.43
N LYS A 165 14.59 37.30 -15.02
CA LYS A 165 14.72 38.52 -15.83
C LYS A 165 13.86 38.50 -17.10
N PHE A 166 13.27 37.34 -17.45
CA PHE A 166 12.43 37.13 -18.63
C PHE A 166 11.02 36.68 -18.25
N GLU A 167 10.49 37.17 -17.12
CA GLU A 167 9.12 36.91 -16.70
C GLU A 167 8.16 37.14 -17.89
N PRO A 168 7.43 36.10 -18.33
CA PRO A 168 6.57 36.22 -19.48
C PRO A 168 5.39 37.14 -19.17
N ARG A 169 5.35 38.34 -19.79
CA ARG A 169 4.19 39.24 -19.73
C ARG A 169 3.04 38.61 -20.53
N TYR A 170 2.22 37.85 -19.84
CA TYR A 170 1.08 37.12 -20.37
C TYR A 170 -0.03 38.09 -20.83
N ALA A 171 -0.01 38.48 -22.11
CA ALA A 171 -1.10 39.26 -22.70
C ALA A 171 -1.95 38.43 -23.66
N HIS A 172 -1.39 37.53 -24.48
CA HIS A 172 -2.13 36.91 -25.59
C HIS A 172 -1.66 35.49 -25.99
N GLY A 173 -1.69 34.52 -25.06
CA GLY A 173 -1.47 33.09 -25.35
C GLY A 173 0.00 32.66 -25.51
N LEU A 174 0.24 31.34 -25.71
CA LEU A 174 1.58 30.74 -25.75
C LEU A 174 2.51 31.35 -26.83
N GLY A 175 1.94 31.77 -27.96
CA GLY A 175 2.68 32.45 -29.04
C GLY A 175 3.16 33.87 -28.72
N SER A 176 2.79 34.44 -27.56
CA SER A 176 3.24 35.77 -27.11
C SER A 176 4.48 35.73 -26.20
N LEU A 177 4.98 34.53 -25.87
CA LEU A 177 6.16 34.33 -25.03
C LEU A 177 7.43 34.67 -25.82
N GLN A 178 8.10 35.76 -25.45
CA GLN A 178 9.37 36.16 -26.05
C GLN A 178 10.53 35.66 -25.19
N PHE A 179 11.37 34.79 -25.77
CA PHE A 179 12.55 34.23 -25.10
C PHE A 179 13.83 34.93 -25.56
N PRO A 180 14.81 35.14 -24.65
CA PRO A 180 15.98 36.01 -24.85
C PRO A 180 16.93 35.61 -25.99
N THR A 181 16.85 34.40 -26.51
CA THR A 181 17.74 33.87 -27.56
C THR A 181 17.02 33.51 -28.86
N GLY A 182 15.69 33.71 -28.92
CA GLY A 182 14.85 33.17 -30.00
C GLY A 182 14.75 31.63 -30.00
N ALA A 183 15.48 30.95 -29.11
CA ALA A 183 15.37 29.52 -28.91
C ALA A 183 14.28 29.24 -27.88
N SER A 184 13.35 28.39 -28.27
CA SER A 184 12.21 27.99 -27.46
C SER A 184 12.62 27.13 -26.28
N PRO A 185 12.07 27.34 -25.08
CA PRO A 185 12.42 26.54 -23.91
C PRO A 185 12.00 25.09 -24.13
N ILE A 186 12.84 24.19 -23.63
CA ILE A 186 12.65 22.75 -23.72
C ILE A 186 12.14 22.23 -22.38
N VAL A 187 11.25 21.25 -22.41
CA VAL A 187 10.75 20.56 -21.22
C VAL A 187 11.93 19.98 -20.42
N SER A 188 12.06 20.43 -19.17
CA SER A 188 13.01 19.88 -18.20
C SER A 188 12.42 18.73 -17.39
N ARG A 189 11.11 18.76 -17.16
CA ARG A 189 10.37 17.76 -16.40
C ARG A 189 8.96 17.62 -16.94
N MET A 190 8.48 16.39 -16.99
CA MET A 190 7.09 16.08 -17.30
C MET A 190 6.51 15.24 -16.17
N CYS A 191 5.32 15.56 -15.70
CA CYS A 191 4.65 14.79 -14.65
C CYS A 191 3.29 14.29 -15.12
N ILE A 192 3.02 13.00 -14.94
CA ILE A 192 1.71 12.38 -15.21
C ILE A 192 1.07 12.04 -13.87
N TYR A 193 -0.19 12.41 -13.69
CA TYR A 193 -0.90 12.29 -12.43
C TYR A 193 -2.42 12.22 -12.64
N SER A 194 -3.18 11.99 -11.56
CA SER A 194 -4.65 12.03 -11.61
C SER A 194 -5.16 13.38 -11.08
N GLY A 195 -6.14 13.97 -11.77
CA GLY A 195 -6.76 15.24 -11.38
C GLY A 195 -6.31 16.44 -12.23
N ASN A 196 -6.55 17.65 -11.71
CA ASN A 196 -6.39 18.89 -12.45
C ASN A 196 -5.04 19.59 -12.20
N SER A 197 -4.36 19.29 -11.09
CA SER A 197 -3.07 19.89 -10.75
C SER A 197 -2.19 18.92 -9.97
N LEU A 198 -0.87 19.15 -10.02
CA LEU A 198 0.11 18.40 -9.23
C LEU A 198 -0.06 18.58 -7.72
N LEU A 199 -0.61 19.71 -7.26
CA LEU A 199 -0.78 19.98 -5.83
C LEU A 199 -1.99 19.23 -5.25
N GLU A 200 -3.03 19.03 -6.04
CA GLU A 200 -4.26 18.36 -5.63
C GLU A 200 -4.29 16.87 -5.98
N THR A 201 -3.26 16.36 -6.67
CA THR A 201 -3.20 14.96 -7.09
C THR A 201 -3.25 14.01 -5.89
N ARG A 202 -4.06 12.97 -6.03
CA ARG A 202 -4.18 11.86 -5.08
C ARG A 202 -4.01 10.56 -5.83
N ALA A 203 -3.52 9.53 -5.14
CA ALA A 203 -3.46 8.21 -5.72
C ALA A 203 -4.88 7.75 -6.11
N PRO A 204 -5.09 7.27 -7.35
CA PRO A 204 -6.40 6.79 -7.80
C PRO A 204 -6.86 5.62 -6.93
N PRO A 205 -8.19 5.44 -6.73
CA PRO A 205 -8.70 4.25 -6.06
C PRO A 205 -8.38 2.99 -6.86
N LEU A 206 -8.29 1.85 -6.17
CA LEU A 206 -8.13 0.53 -6.80
C LEU A 206 -9.33 0.27 -7.71
N PRO A 207 -9.13 0.09 -9.03
CA PRO A 207 -10.23 -0.20 -9.94
C PRO A 207 -10.85 -1.56 -9.61
N ILE A 208 -12.17 -1.65 -9.76
CA ILE A 208 -12.92 -2.89 -9.45
C ILE A 208 -12.44 -4.04 -10.33
N THR A 209 -12.07 -3.75 -11.58
CA THR A 209 -11.50 -4.72 -12.52
C THR A 209 -10.22 -5.37 -12.02
N CYS A 210 -9.48 -4.73 -11.11
CA CYS A 210 -8.26 -5.29 -10.52
C CYS A 210 -8.53 -6.23 -9.35
N PHE A 211 -9.79 -6.43 -8.97
CA PHE A 211 -10.11 -7.29 -7.83
C PHE A 211 -9.86 -8.76 -8.18
N HIS A 212 -10.05 -9.16 -9.43
CA HIS A 212 -9.83 -10.54 -9.91
C HIS A 212 -10.50 -11.60 -9.01
N GLY A 213 -11.71 -11.31 -8.53
CA GLY A 213 -12.45 -12.15 -7.59
C GLY A 213 -11.98 -12.10 -6.13
N ASN A 214 -10.92 -11.34 -5.82
CA ASN A 214 -10.45 -11.15 -4.45
C ASN A 214 -11.36 -10.21 -3.66
N CYS A 215 -11.34 -10.41 -2.34
CA CYS A 215 -11.96 -9.51 -1.37
C CYS A 215 -10.88 -8.64 -0.73
N TYR A 216 -11.18 -7.35 -0.53
CA TYR A 216 -10.30 -6.41 0.18
C TYR A 216 -10.97 -5.97 1.47
N VAL A 217 -10.19 -5.69 2.50
CA VAL A 217 -10.74 -5.16 3.76
C VAL A 217 -10.78 -3.63 3.70
N ASP A 218 -11.95 -3.04 3.96
CA ASP A 218 -12.07 -1.59 4.22
C ASP A 218 -11.67 -1.27 5.65
N CYS A 219 -12.19 -2.08 6.57
CA CYS A 219 -12.05 -1.90 7.99
C CYS A 219 -12.28 -3.25 8.67
N LEU A 220 -11.50 -3.50 9.72
CA LEU A 220 -11.62 -4.67 10.56
C LEU A 220 -11.89 -4.23 12.01
N GLU A 221 -13.05 -4.59 12.54
CA GLU A 221 -13.44 -4.25 13.90
C GLU A 221 -13.24 -5.47 14.81
N VAL A 222 -12.42 -5.31 15.84
CA VAL A 222 -12.18 -6.38 16.81
C VAL A 222 -13.29 -6.34 17.85
N ILE A 223 -14.13 -7.38 17.86
CA ILE A 223 -15.24 -7.50 18.81
C ILE A 223 -14.72 -8.11 20.11
N ARG A 224 -14.83 -7.35 21.18
CA ARG A 224 -14.36 -7.74 22.52
C ARG A 224 -15.50 -7.74 23.52
N ASP A 225 -15.35 -8.60 24.52
CA ASP A 225 -16.17 -8.67 25.71
C ASP A 225 -15.22 -8.51 26.90
N SER A 226 -15.28 -7.34 27.54
CA SER A 226 -14.30 -6.87 28.52
C SER A 226 -12.85 -6.97 27.97
N LYS A 227 -12.02 -7.86 28.55
CA LYS A 227 -10.60 -8.03 28.21
C LYS A 227 -10.34 -9.18 27.23
N CYS A 228 -11.40 -9.80 26.69
CA CYS A 228 -11.32 -10.99 25.84
C CYS A 228 -11.91 -10.73 24.45
N THR A 229 -11.13 -11.00 23.41
CA THR A 229 -11.60 -10.95 22.02
C THR A 229 -12.49 -12.15 21.71
N LYS A 230 -13.63 -11.91 21.07
CA LYS A 230 -14.59 -12.95 20.66
C LYS A 230 -14.52 -13.22 19.17
N ALA A 231 -14.46 -12.16 18.36
CA ALA A 231 -14.56 -12.25 16.91
C ALA A 231 -13.89 -11.08 16.22
N LEU A 232 -13.64 -11.24 14.93
CA LEU A 232 -13.26 -10.17 14.02
C LEU A 232 -14.41 -9.91 13.05
N LYS A 233 -14.88 -8.66 13.00
CA LYS A 233 -15.84 -8.19 12.00
C LYS A 233 -15.08 -7.55 10.85
N PHE A 234 -15.26 -8.09 9.66
CA PHE A 234 -14.66 -7.63 8.42
C PHE A 234 -15.70 -6.85 7.62
N ILE A 235 -15.38 -5.61 7.29
CA ILE A 235 -16.09 -4.82 6.28
C ILE A 235 -15.31 -5.01 4.99
N LEU A 236 -15.79 -5.91 4.13
CA LEU A 236 -15.12 -6.30 2.89
C LEU A 236 -15.69 -5.55 1.70
N PHE A 237 -14.83 -5.29 0.72
CA PHE A 237 -15.24 -4.90 -0.62
C PHE A 237 -14.88 -5.99 -1.62
N THR A 238 -15.83 -6.28 -2.51
CA THR A 238 -15.68 -7.25 -3.59
C THR A 238 -16.35 -6.72 -4.86
N GLU A 239 -16.08 -7.37 -5.98
CA GLU A 239 -16.79 -7.14 -7.23
C GLU A 239 -18.23 -7.69 -7.11
N GLY A 240 -19.22 -6.87 -7.44
CA GLY A 240 -20.62 -7.25 -7.44
C GLY A 240 -21.31 -6.88 -8.73
N THR A 241 -22.22 -7.75 -9.17
CA THR A 241 -23.21 -7.46 -10.21
C THR A 241 -24.54 -7.08 -9.54
N GLU A 242 -25.16 -5.97 -9.97
CA GLU A 242 -26.54 -5.67 -9.58
C GLU A 242 -27.50 -6.63 -10.31
N PRO A 243 -28.53 -7.16 -9.64
CA PRO A 243 -29.58 -7.91 -10.33
C PRO A 243 -30.25 -7.01 -11.38
N GLY A 244 -30.11 -7.38 -12.66
CA GLY A 244 -30.85 -6.75 -13.76
C GLY A 244 -30.09 -5.71 -14.60
N LYS A 245 -28.79 -5.47 -14.37
CA LYS A 245 -27.95 -4.65 -15.26
C LYS A 245 -26.67 -5.40 -15.65
N LEU A 246 -26.69 -6.01 -16.83
CA LEU A 246 -25.49 -6.47 -17.51
C LEU A 246 -24.70 -5.22 -17.93
N LEU A 247 -23.54 -4.97 -17.34
CA LEU A 247 -22.29 -4.52 -18.00
C LEU A 247 -21.34 -3.65 -17.15
N ASP A 248 -21.75 -3.07 -16.01
CA ASP A 248 -20.82 -2.29 -15.18
C ASP A 248 -20.52 -2.98 -13.84
N PRO A 249 -19.28 -3.48 -13.61
CA PRO A 249 -18.89 -4.03 -12.32
C PRO A 249 -18.92 -2.92 -11.27
N ARG A 250 -19.65 -3.16 -10.17
CA ARG A 250 -19.79 -2.21 -9.06
C ARG A 250 -19.12 -2.74 -7.80
N LYS A 251 -18.56 -1.83 -7.01
CA LYS A 251 -17.98 -2.13 -5.70
C LYS A 251 -19.12 -2.51 -4.75
N LYS A 252 -19.11 -3.75 -4.27
CA LYS A 252 -20.08 -4.24 -3.28
C LYS A 252 -19.41 -4.35 -1.92
N THR A 253 -20.05 -3.78 -0.90
CA THR A 253 -19.62 -3.91 0.49
C THR A 253 -20.38 -5.03 1.17
N VAL A 254 -19.69 -5.91 1.88
CA VAL A 254 -20.31 -6.97 2.70
C VAL A 254 -19.69 -7.02 4.08
N GLU A 255 -20.52 -7.24 5.09
CA GLU A 255 -20.07 -7.47 6.46
C GLU A 255 -20.00 -8.97 6.74
N ARG A 256 -18.90 -9.40 7.37
CA ARG A 256 -18.60 -10.80 7.69
C ARG A 256 -17.97 -10.90 9.07
N LEU A 257 -18.26 -11.97 9.80
CA LEU A 257 -17.64 -12.24 11.10
C LEU A 257 -16.86 -13.54 11.04
N VAL A 258 -15.72 -13.57 11.72
CA VAL A 258 -14.95 -14.79 11.98
C VAL A 258 -14.65 -14.86 13.48
N HIS A 259 -14.99 -15.99 14.09
CA HIS A 259 -14.83 -16.24 15.52
C HIS A 259 -13.63 -17.15 15.80
N PHE A 260 -13.16 -17.11 17.04
CA PHE A 260 -12.35 -18.22 17.54
C PHE A 260 -13.21 -19.49 17.61
N GLY A 261 -12.64 -20.64 17.23
CA GLY A 261 -13.38 -21.89 17.12
C GLY A 261 -13.93 -22.19 15.73
N ASP A 262 -14.00 -21.21 14.82
CA ASP A 262 -14.51 -21.43 13.47
C ASP A 262 -13.67 -22.46 12.70
N SER A 263 -14.33 -23.29 11.89
CA SER A 263 -13.65 -24.25 11.03
C SER A 263 -13.09 -23.57 9.76
N PRO A 264 -12.16 -24.19 9.03
CA PRO A 264 -11.70 -23.70 7.74
C PRO A 264 -12.83 -23.37 6.76
N ASN A 265 -13.89 -24.18 6.76
CA ASN A 265 -15.04 -23.97 5.88
C ASN A 265 -15.82 -22.72 6.26
N ASP A 266 -15.97 -22.44 7.55
CA ASP A 266 -16.64 -21.22 8.03
C ASP A 266 -15.82 -19.99 7.64
N VAL A 267 -14.50 -20.03 7.82
CA VAL A 267 -13.60 -18.94 7.44
C VAL A 267 -13.63 -18.71 5.92
N ILE A 268 -13.57 -19.77 5.11
CA ILE A 268 -13.63 -19.65 3.63
C ILE A 268 -15.00 -19.13 3.20
N SER A 269 -16.08 -19.57 3.83
CA SER A 269 -17.43 -19.06 3.53
C SER A 269 -17.58 -17.58 3.89
N ALA A 270 -16.85 -17.10 4.90
CA ALA A 270 -16.89 -15.71 5.31
C ALA A 270 -15.98 -14.81 4.45
N LEU A 271 -14.73 -15.23 4.21
CA LEU A 271 -13.68 -14.37 3.64
C LEU A 271 -13.34 -14.70 2.16
N GLY A 272 -13.71 -15.88 1.68
CA GLY A 272 -13.24 -16.45 0.41
C GLY A 272 -12.04 -17.37 0.60
N CYS A 273 -11.49 -17.87 -0.50
CA CYS A 273 -10.31 -18.73 -0.47
C CYS A 273 -9.05 -17.92 -0.07
N PRO A 274 -8.16 -18.46 0.77
CA PRO A 274 -6.90 -17.81 1.07
C PRO A 274 -5.94 -17.88 -0.11
N GLU A 275 -5.14 -16.84 -0.29
CA GLU A 275 -4.13 -16.74 -1.34
C GLU A 275 -2.96 -17.70 -1.09
N LYS A 276 -2.69 -18.03 0.19
CA LYS A 276 -1.67 -19.01 0.56
C LYS A 276 -2.03 -19.77 1.83
N VAL A 277 -1.62 -21.03 1.86
CA VAL A 277 -1.66 -21.87 3.06
C VAL A 277 -0.23 -22.19 3.50
N TYR A 278 0.09 -21.95 4.77
CA TYR A 278 1.41 -22.21 5.33
C TYR A 278 1.34 -23.13 6.54
N TYR A 279 2.07 -24.25 6.49
CA TYR A 279 2.16 -25.21 7.59
C TYR A 279 3.39 -24.91 8.45
N LYS A 280 3.17 -24.81 9.77
CA LYS A 280 4.23 -24.47 10.74
C LYS A 280 5.16 -25.67 10.92
N SER A 281 6.24 -25.72 10.14
CA SER A 281 7.22 -26.80 10.18
C SER A 281 8.07 -26.81 11.46
N ASN A 282 8.37 -25.63 12.02
CA ASN A 282 9.20 -25.48 13.23
C ASN A 282 8.60 -24.47 14.21
N ASP A 283 8.12 -24.96 15.36
CA ASP A 283 7.66 -24.11 16.45
C ASP A 283 8.78 -23.88 17.47
N LYS A 284 9.59 -22.85 17.22
CA LYS A 284 10.72 -22.46 18.08
C LYS A 284 10.30 -22.12 19.52
N MET A 285 9.01 -21.85 19.76
CA MET A 285 8.48 -21.58 21.10
C MET A 285 8.03 -22.83 21.86
N LYS A 286 8.01 -24.02 21.24
CA LYS A 286 7.66 -25.30 21.92
C LYS A 286 8.57 -25.61 23.12
N ILE A 287 9.81 -25.10 23.14
CA ILE A 287 10.74 -25.32 24.24
C ILE A 287 10.25 -24.74 25.58
N HIS A 288 9.41 -23.71 25.52
CA HIS A 288 8.82 -23.06 26.70
C HIS A 288 7.51 -23.72 27.14
N THR A 289 7.04 -24.76 26.43
CA THR A 289 5.86 -25.51 26.84
C THR A 289 6.24 -26.42 28.01
N PRO A 290 5.56 -26.31 29.18
CA PRO A 290 5.88 -27.11 30.37
C PRO A 290 5.54 -28.60 30.21
N ASP A 291 4.69 -28.94 29.23
CA ASP A 291 4.23 -30.30 28.96
C ASP A 291 5.10 -31.02 27.90
N PRO A 292 5.83 -32.09 28.27
CA PRO A 292 6.61 -32.91 27.34
C PRO A 292 5.77 -33.65 26.30
N GLN A 293 4.51 -34.00 26.58
CA GLN A 293 3.66 -34.75 25.64
C GLN A 293 3.25 -33.90 24.43
N ARG A 294 3.09 -32.58 24.60
CA ARG A 294 2.89 -31.64 23.49
C ARG A 294 4.09 -31.51 22.54
N ARG A 295 5.27 -32.06 22.90
CA ARG A 295 6.46 -32.08 22.02
C ARG A 295 6.38 -33.19 20.97
N VAL A 296 5.52 -34.19 21.14
CA VAL A 296 5.35 -35.38 20.26
C VAL A 296 4.17 -35.20 19.27
N ARG A 297 3.84 -33.97 18.89
CA ARG A 297 2.77 -33.73 17.90
C ARG A 297 3.28 -34.01 16.49
N THR A 298 2.59 -34.87 15.74
CA THR A 298 2.85 -35.20 14.33
C THR A 298 2.24 -34.20 13.34
N SER A 299 1.17 -33.51 13.73
CA SER A 299 0.50 -32.50 12.92
C SER A 299 0.96 -31.09 13.30
N SER A 300 1.13 -30.26 12.26
CA SER A 300 1.55 -28.87 12.38
C SER A 300 0.37 -27.93 12.19
N ASP A 301 0.27 -26.93 13.05
CA ASP A 301 -0.69 -25.84 12.86
C ASP A 301 -0.46 -25.20 11.50
N TYR A 302 -1.52 -24.65 10.90
CA TYR A 302 -1.44 -24.04 9.58
C TYR A 302 -2.15 -22.70 9.53
N PHE A 303 -1.65 -21.84 8.66
CA PHE A 303 -2.18 -20.52 8.42
C PHE A 303 -2.93 -20.49 7.10
N TYR A 304 -4.05 -19.78 7.09
CA TYR A 304 -4.61 -19.16 5.90
C TYR A 304 -4.12 -17.72 5.85
N ASN A 305 -3.41 -17.37 4.79
CA ASN A 305 -2.86 -16.03 4.56
C ASN A 305 -3.77 -15.27 3.60
N TYR A 306 -4.39 -14.19 4.07
CA TYR A 306 -5.20 -13.28 3.28
C TYR A 306 -4.41 -11.99 3.03
N PHE A 307 -3.61 -11.99 1.95
CA PHE A 307 -2.69 -10.90 1.64
C PHE A 307 -3.44 -9.61 1.34
N THR A 308 -4.55 -9.67 0.59
CA THR A 308 -5.38 -8.49 0.24
C THR A 308 -6.10 -7.89 1.44
N MET A 309 -6.30 -8.66 2.52
CA MET A 309 -6.93 -8.20 3.76
C MET A 309 -5.92 -7.81 4.84
N GLY A 310 -4.65 -8.18 4.66
CA GLY A 310 -3.62 -8.00 5.68
C GLY A 310 -3.81 -8.87 6.92
N VAL A 311 -4.38 -10.07 6.76
CA VAL A 311 -4.74 -10.96 7.88
C VAL A 311 -4.24 -12.37 7.68
N ASP A 312 -3.67 -12.98 8.73
CA ASP A 312 -3.47 -14.43 8.78
C ASP A 312 -4.38 -15.07 9.83
N VAL A 313 -4.98 -16.20 9.48
CA VAL A 313 -5.81 -17.01 10.38
C VAL A 313 -5.08 -18.32 10.68
N LEU A 314 -4.74 -18.55 11.95
CA LEU A 314 -4.07 -19.77 12.40
C LEU A 314 -5.09 -20.77 12.93
N PHE A 315 -5.01 -21.99 12.39
CA PHE A 315 -5.82 -23.13 12.82
C PHE A 315 -5.01 -24.07 13.71
N ASP A 316 -5.68 -24.68 14.70
CA ASP A 316 -5.11 -25.80 15.44
C ASP A 316 -5.04 -27.04 14.57
N ALA A 317 -3.90 -27.72 14.57
CA ALA A 317 -3.69 -28.92 13.76
C ALA A 317 -4.56 -30.12 14.15
N ASN A 318 -5.17 -30.13 15.34
CA ASN A 318 -5.97 -31.28 15.80
C ASN A 318 -7.46 -30.99 15.68
N THR A 319 -7.90 -29.81 16.11
CA THR A 319 -9.32 -29.45 16.07
C THR A 319 -9.72 -28.84 14.74
N HIS A 320 -8.76 -28.37 13.92
CA HIS A 320 -9.04 -27.59 12.72
C HIS A 320 -9.93 -26.39 13.02
N GLU A 321 -9.64 -25.69 14.11
CA GLU A 321 -10.39 -24.52 14.53
C GLU A 321 -9.48 -23.31 14.64
N VAL A 322 -10.03 -22.13 14.36
CA VAL A 322 -9.31 -20.86 14.52
C VAL A 322 -8.88 -20.67 15.98
N LYS A 323 -7.59 -20.41 16.18
CA LYS A 323 -7.01 -20.15 17.50
C LYS A 323 -6.24 -18.85 17.63
N LYS A 324 -5.85 -18.22 16.52
CA LYS A 324 -5.11 -16.97 16.50
C LYS A 324 -5.31 -16.22 15.19
N PHE A 325 -5.37 -14.90 15.27
CA PHE A 325 -5.34 -13.98 14.13
C PHE A 325 -4.05 -13.16 14.17
N LEU A 326 -3.45 -12.89 13.01
CA LEU A 326 -2.39 -11.88 12.86
C LEU A 326 -2.93 -10.78 11.95
N LEU A 327 -2.80 -9.53 12.38
CA LEU A 327 -3.17 -8.33 11.63
C LEU A 327 -1.90 -7.59 11.23
N HIS A 328 -1.70 -7.33 9.95
CA HIS A 328 -0.50 -6.68 9.42
C HIS A 328 -0.77 -5.23 9.03
N THR A 329 0.10 -4.31 9.40
CA THR A 329 -0.08 -2.87 9.11
C THR A 329 0.67 -2.38 7.86
N ASN A 330 1.55 -3.23 7.30
CA ASN A 330 2.29 -2.95 6.07
C ASN A 330 3.07 -1.61 6.11
N TYR A 331 3.87 -1.39 7.15
CA TYR A 331 4.76 -0.23 7.22
C TYR A 331 6.07 -0.46 6.45
N PRO A 332 6.54 0.53 5.68
CA PRO A 332 7.91 0.55 5.15
C PRO A 332 8.94 0.36 6.26
N GLY A 333 9.96 -0.46 6.01
CA GLY A 333 10.97 -0.80 7.01
C GLY A 333 10.58 -1.97 7.91
N HIS A 334 9.48 -2.68 7.64
CA HIS A 334 9.20 -3.98 8.25
C HIS A 334 9.60 -5.12 7.31
N PHE A 335 9.90 -6.28 7.87
CA PHE A 335 10.28 -7.47 7.09
C PHE A 335 9.19 -7.92 6.10
N ASN A 336 7.91 -7.80 6.48
CA ASN A 336 6.77 -8.18 5.63
C ASN A 336 6.26 -7.01 4.77
N PHE A 337 7.02 -5.92 4.64
CA PHE A 337 6.59 -4.78 3.84
C PHE A 337 6.27 -5.21 2.40
N ASN A 338 5.10 -4.78 1.90
CA ASN A 338 4.52 -5.13 0.61
C ASN A 338 4.23 -6.62 0.40
N MET A 339 4.28 -7.46 1.44
CA MET A 339 3.73 -8.82 1.36
C MET A 339 2.22 -8.84 1.60
N TYR A 340 1.71 -7.85 2.34
CA TYR A 340 0.32 -7.73 2.76
C TYR A 340 -0.21 -6.34 2.46
N CYS A 341 -1.48 -6.22 2.07
CA CYS A 341 -2.21 -4.97 2.20
C CYS A 341 -2.29 -4.57 3.68
N ARG A 342 -2.47 -3.27 3.94
CA ARG A 342 -2.68 -2.79 5.31
C ARG A 342 -4.03 -3.26 5.81
N CYS A 343 -4.03 -3.92 6.96
CA CYS A 343 -5.25 -4.22 7.70
C CYS A 343 -5.69 -2.97 8.48
N GLU A 344 -6.82 -2.38 8.06
CA GLU A 344 -7.44 -1.19 8.65
C GLU A 344 -8.20 -1.54 9.94
N PHE A 345 -7.49 -2.07 10.94
CA PHE A 345 -8.11 -2.56 12.16
C PHE A 345 -8.47 -1.46 13.15
N LYS A 346 -9.49 -1.73 13.97
CA LYS A 346 -9.89 -0.99 15.16
C LYS A 346 -10.01 -1.97 16.33
N ILE A 347 -9.14 -1.81 17.32
CA ILE A 347 -9.11 -2.62 18.54
C ILE A 347 -9.56 -1.75 19.70
N PRO A 348 -10.78 -1.94 20.24
CA PRO A 348 -11.18 -1.27 21.46
C PRO A 348 -10.40 -1.85 22.64
N VAL A 349 -9.83 -1.03 23.50
CA VAL A 349 -9.15 -1.47 24.73
C VAL A 349 -9.66 -0.66 25.89
N ILE A 350 -10.21 -1.36 26.89
CA ILE A 350 -10.69 -0.75 28.13
C ILE A 350 -9.51 -0.49 29.05
N ILE A 351 -9.44 0.75 29.55
CA ILE A 351 -8.40 1.24 30.44
C ILE A 351 -9.03 1.65 31.76
N GLU A 352 -8.48 1.12 32.84
CA GLU A 352 -8.86 1.48 34.20
C GLU A 352 -8.07 2.74 34.61
N ARG A 353 -8.74 3.89 34.79
CA ARG A 353 -8.11 5.09 35.36
C ARG A 353 -8.42 5.19 36.85
N GLU A 354 -7.38 5.37 37.65
CA GLU A 354 -7.50 5.72 39.07
C GLU A 354 -7.82 7.22 39.17
N LYS A 355 -9.00 7.60 39.71
CA LYS A 355 -9.31 9.01 40.01
C LYS A 355 -8.37 9.51 41.12
N PRO A 356 -7.71 10.66 40.98
CA PRO A 356 -7.15 11.36 42.13
C PRO A 356 -8.30 12.03 42.88
N GLN A 357 -8.81 11.42 43.95
CA GLN A 357 -9.74 12.09 44.87
C GLN A 357 -9.22 12.10 46.30
N PRO A 358 -9.35 13.24 47.01
CA PRO A 358 -9.07 13.32 48.44
C PRO A 358 -10.25 12.73 49.24
N LEU A 359 -9.92 11.74 50.07
CA LEU A 359 -10.66 11.24 51.24
C LEU A 359 -12.14 10.83 51.08
N ALA A 360 -12.30 9.50 51.06
CA ALA A 360 -13.44 8.73 51.57
C ALA A 360 -14.81 8.89 50.88
N GLN A 361 -15.03 8.10 49.83
CA GLN A 361 -16.13 7.11 49.71
C GLN A 361 -15.96 6.30 48.40
N THR A 362 -16.11 4.97 48.50
CA THR A 362 -16.17 3.93 47.44
C THR A 362 -15.52 4.26 46.08
N GLY A 363 -14.35 3.67 45.83
CA GLY A 363 -13.61 3.83 44.57
C GLY A 363 -14.38 3.29 43.36
N GLU A 364 -15.04 4.18 42.64
CA GLU A 364 -15.55 3.93 41.30
C GLU A 364 -14.40 4.11 40.31
N THR A 365 -13.90 2.99 39.76
CA THR A 365 -12.96 3.00 38.64
C THR A 365 -13.72 3.39 37.38
N GLU A 366 -13.36 4.51 36.76
CA GLU A 366 -13.90 4.84 35.44
C GLU A 366 -13.17 4.02 34.38
N GLU A 367 -13.95 3.27 33.60
CA GLU A 367 -13.48 2.54 32.44
C GLU A 367 -13.53 3.47 31.22
N GLU A 368 -12.37 3.75 30.64
CA GLU A 368 -12.27 4.51 29.39
C GLU A 368 -11.91 3.55 28.25
N GLU A 369 -12.71 3.57 27.18
CA GLU A 369 -12.44 2.80 25.98
C GLU A 369 -11.55 3.58 25.01
N VAL A 370 -10.39 3.02 24.68
CA VAL A 370 -9.44 3.60 23.71
C VAL A 370 -9.35 2.70 22.50
N ILE A 371 -9.52 3.28 21.30
CA ILE A 371 -9.42 2.54 20.03
C ILE A 371 -7.98 2.60 19.51
N ILE A 372 -7.33 1.44 19.45
CA ILE A 372 -6.02 1.27 18.81
C ILE A 372 -6.24 0.93 17.34
N THR A 373 -5.49 1.60 16.46
CA THR A 373 -5.60 1.43 15.01
C THR A 373 -4.24 1.07 14.40
N ALA A 374 -4.24 0.74 13.11
CA ALA A 374 -3.01 0.54 12.34
C ALA A 374 -2.07 1.77 12.36
N TYR A 375 -2.59 2.96 12.64
CA TYR A 375 -1.84 4.23 12.68
C TYR A 375 -1.36 4.63 14.07
N SER A 376 -1.78 3.90 15.11
CA SER A 376 -1.43 4.21 16.49
C SER A 376 0.07 4.02 16.74
N LYS A 377 0.66 4.97 17.46
CA LYS A 377 2.05 4.91 17.90
C LYS A 377 2.16 4.19 19.23
N TRP A 378 3.11 3.25 19.33
CA TRP A 378 3.27 2.41 20.50
C TRP A 378 3.61 3.18 21.78
N ASP A 379 4.43 4.23 21.70
CA ASP A 379 4.75 5.07 22.86
C ASP A 379 3.51 5.78 23.45
N SER A 380 2.55 6.12 22.60
CA SER A 380 1.28 6.73 23.00
C SER A 380 0.35 5.69 23.61
N VAL A 381 0.27 4.51 22.98
CA VAL A 381 -0.50 3.36 23.47
C VAL A 381 0.04 2.84 24.81
N GLN A 382 1.36 2.70 24.95
CA GLN A 382 2.02 2.17 26.15
C GLN A 382 1.76 3.05 27.38
N LYS A 383 1.73 4.37 27.22
CA LYS A 383 1.41 5.31 28.32
C LYS A 383 0.00 5.10 28.89
N LEU A 384 -0.91 4.59 28.07
CA LEU A 384 -2.29 4.36 28.45
C LEU A 384 -2.50 2.96 29.05
N LEU A 385 -1.73 1.95 28.60
CA LEU A 385 -1.98 0.54 28.93
C LEU A 385 -1.09 -0.04 30.03
N VAL A 386 0.07 0.57 30.34
CA VAL A 386 1.15 -0.11 31.09
C VAL A 386 1.49 0.57 32.42
N LYS A 387 1.31 -0.15 33.53
CA LYS A 387 2.18 -0.04 34.71
C LYS A 387 3.53 -0.72 34.35
N PRO A 388 4.70 -0.10 34.59
CA PRO A 388 5.98 -0.28 33.87
C PRO A 388 6.69 -1.66 33.86
N ASP A 389 6.06 -2.76 34.28
CA ASP A 389 6.80 -3.95 34.72
C ASP A 389 7.05 -5.05 33.66
N ASN A 390 6.42 -5.01 32.48
CA ASN A 390 6.63 -6.06 31.47
C ASN A 390 7.62 -5.65 30.39
N ARG A 391 8.83 -6.23 30.44
CA ARG A 391 9.86 -6.09 29.40
C ARG A 391 9.41 -6.76 28.09
N PRO A 392 9.63 -6.15 26.92
CA PRO A 392 9.26 -6.74 25.63
C PRO A 392 10.12 -7.96 25.29
N VAL A 393 9.55 -8.87 24.51
CA VAL A 393 10.30 -9.94 23.83
C VAL A 393 10.92 -9.37 22.56
N ILE A 394 12.22 -9.58 22.37
CA ILE A 394 12.93 -9.11 21.17
C ILE A 394 12.80 -10.16 20.06
N LEU A 395 12.26 -9.75 18.91
CA LEU A 395 12.15 -10.59 17.73
C LEU A 395 13.24 -10.22 16.72
N ASN A 396 14.17 -11.16 16.51
CA ASN A 396 15.19 -11.05 15.47
C ASN A 396 14.86 -11.98 14.30
N ARG A 397 14.60 -11.39 13.13
CA ARG A 397 14.40 -12.13 11.87
C ARG A 397 15.68 -12.27 11.03
N ALA A 398 16.86 -12.32 11.65
CA ALA A 398 18.08 -12.75 10.96
C ALA A 398 17.90 -14.20 10.47
N SER A 399 17.81 -14.40 9.15
CA SER A 399 17.54 -15.72 8.59
C SER A 399 18.74 -16.66 8.69
N THR A 400 18.44 -17.95 8.85
CA THR A 400 19.37 -19.09 8.68
C THR A 400 19.62 -19.44 7.21
N THR A 401 19.04 -18.67 6.27
CA THR A 401 19.06 -18.92 4.83
C THR A 401 19.26 -17.60 4.05
N ASN A 402 20.50 -17.08 4.05
CA ASN A 402 21.06 -16.05 3.14
C ASN A 402 20.23 -14.79 2.79
N THR A 403 19.21 -14.46 3.56
CA THR A 403 18.40 -13.23 3.41
C THR A 403 18.40 -12.48 4.74
N SER A 404 19.49 -11.78 5.02
CA SER A 404 19.61 -10.97 6.22
C SER A 404 18.49 -9.92 6.23
N ASN A 405 17.63 -9.93 7.25
CA ASN A 405 16.63 -8.88 7.46
C ASN A 405 17.35 -7.51 7.56
N PRO A 406 17.18 -6.61 6.57
CA PRO A 406 17.92 -5.34 6.53
C PRO A 406 17.36 -4.30 7.50
N PHE A 407 16.17 -4.54 8.08
CA PHE A 407 15.43 -3.55 8.85
C PHE A 407 15.61 -3.66 10.37
N GLY A 408 16.45 -4.58 10.83
CA GLY A 408 16.75 -4.75 12.24
C GLY A 408 15.66 -5.48 13.05
N LEU A 409 15.70 -5.27 14.37
CA LEU A 409 14.88 -6.00 15.35
C LEU A 409 13.51 -5.34 15.56
N THR A 410 12.51 -6.14 15.95
CA THR A 410 11.22 -5.65 16.47
C THR A 410 11.02 -6.08 17.92
N PHE A 411 10.12 -5.38 18.62
CA PHE A 411 9.81 -5.61 20.02
C PHE A 411 8.35 -6.06 20.16
N CYS A 412 8.13 -7.17 20.84
CA CYS A 412 6.81 -7.74 21.06
C CYS A 412 6.35 -7.47 22.49
N TYR A 413 5.23 -6.74 22.62
CA TYR A 413 4.61 -6.39 23.89
C TYR A 413 3.30 -7.14 24.06
N SER A 414 3.14 -7.84 25.18
CA SER A 414 1.89 -8.55 25.52
C SER A 414 0.94 -7.59 26.23
N VAL A 415 -0.30 -7.51 25.74
CA VAL A 415 -1.39 -6.79 26.39
C VAL A 415 -2.65 -7.64 26.32
N GLN A 416 -3.17 -8.04 27.49
CA GLN A 416 -4.35 -8.90 27.58
C GLN A 416 -4.17 -10.20 26.74
N ASP A 417 -5.03 -10.41 25.75
CA ASP A 417 -5.06 -11.52 24.80
C ASP A 417 -4.38 -11.19 23.45
N MET A 418 -3.54 -10.16 23.44
CA MET A 418 -2.89 -9.63 22.25
C MET A 418 -1.38 -9.48 22.45
N ILE A 419 -0.64 -9.59 21.34
CA ILE A 419 0.78 -9.25 21.26
C ILE A 419 0.94 -8.21 20.15
N PHE A 420 1.48 -7.05 20.52
CA PHE A 420 1.83 -5.98 19.59
C PHE A 420 3.29 -6.11 19.19
N GLU A 421 3.55 -6.31 17.91
CA GLU A 421 4.88 -6.24 17.33
C GLU A 421 5.17 -4.79 16.93
N VAL A 422 6.25 -4.22 17.47
CA VAL A 422 6.58 -2.80 17.35
C VAL A 422 7.95 -2.62 16.73
N MET A 423 8.03 -1.72 15.75
CA MET A 423 9.27 -1.32 15.09
C MET A 423 10.04 -0.31 15.93
N GLN A 424 11.33 -0.12 15.63
CA GLN A 424 12.19 0.86 16.33
C GLN A 424 11.68 2.31 16.27
N ASN A 425 10.88 2.65 15.25
CA ASN A 425 10.26 3.97 15.09
C ASN A 425 8.86 4.08 15.75
N GLN A 426 8.54 3.18 16.68
CA GLN A 426 7.31 3.12 17.46
C GLN A 426 6.02 2.86 16.66
N HIS A 427 6.10 2.47 15.39
CA HIS A 427 4.92 1.99 14.66
C HIS A 427 4.64 0.53 15.00
N ILE A 428 3.36 0.19 15.08
CA ILE A 428 2.90 -1.18 15.23
C ILE A 428 3.03 -1.85 13.86
N ALA A 429 3.85 -2.90 13.75
CA ALA A 429 4.04 -3.67 12.52
C ALA A 429 2.97 -4.76 12.36
N SER A 430 2.61 -5.41 13.47
CA SER A 430 1.57 -6.42 13.47
C SER A 430 0.94 -6.56 14.85
N VAL A 431 -0.28 -7.08 14.89
CA VAL A 431 -0.97 -7.46 16.12
C VAL A 431 -1.40 -8.91 16.03
N ALA A 432 -0.92 -9.74 16.96
CA ALA A 432 -1.37 -11.12 17.09
C ALA A 432 -2.42 -11.21 18.20
N ILE A 433 -3.61 -11.70 17.88
CA ILE A 433 -4.73 -11.86 18.80
C ILE A 433 -4.99 -13.35 18.99
N TYR A 434 -5.07 -13.83 20.22
CA TYR A 434 -5.22 -15.25 20.52
C TYR A 434 -6.16 -15.45 21.72
N GLN A 435 -6.90 -16.55 21.71
CA GLN A 435 -7.72 -16.90 22.86
C GLN A 435 -7.00 -17.90 23.76
N ASN A 436 -6.84 -17.57 25.03
CA ASN A 436 -6.41 -18.55 26.03
C ASN A 436 -7.57 -19.53 26.25
N ARG A 437 -7.45 -20.76 25.74
CA ARG A 437 -8.39 -21.83 26.11
C ARG A 437 -8.29 -22.01 27.63
N PRO A 438 -9.41 -22.00 28.38
CA PRO A 438 -9.37 -22.33 29.79
C PRO A 438 -8.78 -23.73 29.92
N THR A 439 -7.72 -23.85 30.72
CA THR A 439 -7.22 -25.17 31.12
C THR A 439 -8.35 -25.85 31.87
N VAL A 440 -9.00 -26.83 31.23
CA VAL A 440 -9.92 -27.73 31.95
C VAL A 440 -9.10 -28.30 33.11
N PRO A 441 -9.49 -28.08 34.38
CA PRO A 441 -8.81 -28.73 35.48
C PRO A 441 -8.94 -30.22 35.22
N VAL A 442 -7.79 -30.89 35.07
CA VAL A 442 -7.75 -32.34 34.99
C VAL A 442 -8.43 -32.83 36.26
N ALA A 443 -9.64 -33.37 36.12
CA ALA A 443 -10.30 -34.08 37.20
C ALA A 443 -9.35 -35.24 37.54
N VAL A 444 -8.68 -35.12 38.67
CA VAL A 444 -7.95 -36.23 39.27
C VAL A 444 -9.03 -37.19 39.76
N SER A 445 -9.37 -38.16 38.91
CA SER A 445 -10.19 -39.33 39.28
C SER A 445 -9.30 -40.40 39.89
#